data_AF-A0A0K0LCP5-F1
#
_entry.id   AF-A0A0K0LCP5-F1
#
_cell.length_a   1.000
_cell.length_b   1.000
_cell.length_c   1.000
_cell.angle_alpha   90.00
_cell.angle_beta   90.00
_cell.angle_gamma   90.00
#
_symmetry.space_group_name_H-M   'P 1'
#
loop_
_entity.id
_entity.type
_entity.pdbx_description
1 polymer ?
#
loop_
_entity_poly.entity_id
_entity_poly.type
_entity_poly.pdbx_seq_one_letter_code
_entity_poly.pdbx_strand_id
1 'polypeptide(L)' 'ECHLADLCNVGKHGRQAGCCTAAAFLWEFVNMPQWLHLDIAGVMENKDECQYLCKGMGGRPTRTLVEFASALAKQS' A
#
# COMPACT_ATOMS: atom_id res chain seq x y z
N GLU A 1 -18.49 8.66 3.48
CA GLU A 1 -19.96 8.72 3.69
C GLU A 1 -20.65 7.53 3.06
N CYS A 2 -21.49 6.83 3.81
CA CYS A 2 -22.31 5.73 3.32
C CYS A 2 -23.77 5.97 3.71
N HIS A 3 -24.72 5.50 2.91
CA HIS A 3 -26.15 5.74 3.19
C HIS A 3 -26.68 4.86 4.33
N LEU A 4 -26.13 3.64 4.47
CA LEU A 4 -26.65 2.59 5.35
C LEU A 4 -25.63 2.12 6.41
N ALA A 5 -24.45 2.74 6.46
CA ALA A 5 -23.34 2.32 7.30
C ALA A 5 -22.44 3.51 7.64
N ASP A 6 -21.53 3.31 8.59
CA ASP A 6 -20.53 4.32 8.95
C ASP A 6 -19.57 4.60 7.79
N LEU A 7 -19.20 3.54 7.05
CA LEU A 7 -18.24 3.59 5.95
C LEU A 7 -18.75 2.80 4.74
N CYS A 8 -18.36 3.28 3.56
CA CYS A 8 -18.56 2.56 2.29
C CYS A 8 -17.20 2.03 1.85
N ASN A 9 -17.14 0.77 1.41
CA ASN A 9 -15.90 0.10 0.97
C ASN A 9 -15.39 0.56 -0.41
N VAL A 10 -16.13 1.43 -1.11
CA VAL A 10 -15.77 2.03 -2.39
C VAL A 10 -16.13 3.51 -2.37
N GLY A 11 -15.31 4.34 -3.02
CA GLY A 11 -15.53 5.79 -3.13
C GLY A 11 -16.78 6.18 -3.92
N LYS A 12 -17.39 7.31 -3.55
CA LYS A 12 -18.61 7.84 -4.19
C LYS A 12 -18.40 8.41 -5.60
N HIS A 13 -17.25 9.04 -5.86
CA HIS A 13 -16.99 9.80 -7.09
C HIS A 13 -16.47 8.95 -8.27
N GLY A 14 -16.88 7.68 -8.33
CA GLY A 14 -16.46 6.75 -9.38
C GLY A 14 -14.99 6.31 -9.27
N ARG A 15 -14.36 5.99 -10.40
CA ARG A 15 -13.03 5.35 -10.48
C ARG A 15 -11.83 6.27 -10.16
N GLN A 16 -12.06 7.52 -9.77
CA GLN A 16 -11.00 8.48 -9.50
C GLN A 16 -10.38 8.23 -8.11
N ALA A 17 -9.05 8.34 -8.01
CA ALA A 17 -8.30 8.24 -6.75
C ALA A 17 -8.59 6.95 -5.93
N GLY A 18 -8.70 5.80 -6.61
CA GLY A 18 -9.00 4.52 -5.97
C GLY A 18 -8.03 4.13 -4.85
N CYS A 19 -6.73 4.32 -5.06
CA CYS A 19 -5.71 4.05 -4.03
C CYS A 19 -5.84 4.98 -2.81
N CYS A 20 -6.07 6.27 -3.02
CA CYS A 20 -6.22 7.24 -1.93
C CYS A 20 -7.49 6.99 -1.11
N THR A 21 -8.60 6.67 -1.78
CA THR A 21 -9.88 6.37 -1.10
C THR A 21 -9.83 5.03 -0.36
N ALA A 22 -9.12 4.03 -0.89
CA ALA A 22 -8.84 2.78 -0.17
C ALA A 22 -7.95 3.01 1.06
N ALA A 23 -6.90 3.83 0.94
CA ALA A 23 -6.05 4.19 2.09
C ALA A 23 -6.84 4.92 3.18
N ALA A 24 -7.70 5.87 2.80
CA ALA A 24 -8.60 6.55 3.72
C ALA A 24 -9.58 5.59 4.39
N PHE A 25 -10.12 4.60 3.66
CA PHE A 25 -10.96 3.57 4.26
C PHE A 25 -10.21 2.76 5.33
N LEU A 26 -8.94 2.39 5.08
CA LEU A 26 -8.13 1.65 6.07
C LEU A 26 -7.82 2.49 7.31
N TRP A 27 -7.62 3.81 7.15
CA TRP A 27 -7.29 4.72 8.25
C TRP A 27 -8.35 4.75 9.36
N GLU A 28 -9.63 4.59 9.00
CA GLU A 28 -10.73 4.56 9.97
C GLU A 28 -10.65 3.39 10.97
N PHE A 29 -9.80 2.39 10.69
CA PHE A 29 -9.58 1.23 11.56
C PHE A 29 -8.24 1.29 12.31
N VAL A 30 -7.48 2.38 12.18
CA VAL A 30 -6.13 2.54 12.74
C VAL A 30 -6.17 3.45 13.98
N ASN A 31 -5.74 2.92 15.12
CA ASN A 31 -5.68 3.66 16.39
C ASN A 31 -4.25 3.98 16.85
N MET A 32 -3.26 3.91 15.96
CA MET A 32 -1.85 4.14 16.29
C MET A 32 -1.29 5.37 15.57
N PRO A 33 -0.42 6.17 16.22
CA PRO A 33 0.11 7.40 15.63
C PRO A 33 1.13 7.15 14.52
N GLN A 34 1.80 5.99 14.52
CA GLN A 34 2.80 5.62 13.53
C GLN A 34 2.27 4.47 12.67
N TRP A 35 1.71 4.80 11.51
CA TRP A 35 1.14 3.84 10.58
C TRP A 35 1.55 4.13 9.14
N LEU A 36 1.70 3.05 8.36
CA LEU A 36 2.04 3.10 6.95
C LEU A 36 1.22 2.06 6.20
N HIS A 37 0.45 2.51 5.20
CA HIS A 37 -0.14 1.65 4.19
C HIS A 37 0.70 1.69 2.91
N LEU A 38 1.09 0.53 2.40
CA LEU A 38 1.81 0.38 1.14
C LEU A 38 0.93 -0.35 0.13
N ASP A 39 0.41 0.38 -0.86
CA ASP A 39 -0.28 -0.21 -2.01
C ASP A 39 0.77 -0.68 -3.03
N ILE A 40 0.88 -2.00 -3.18
CA ILE A 40 1.89 -2.65 -4.03
C ILE A 40 1.30 -3.21 -5.33
N ALA A 41 0.03 -2.95 -5.64
CA ALA A 41 -0.62 -3.50 -6.82
C ALA A 41 0.15 -3.17 -8.12
N GLY A 42 0.67 -1.95 -8.22
CA GLY A 42 1.43 -1.47 -9.38
C GLY A 42 2.83 -2.07 -9.53
N VAL A 43 3.36 -2.77 -8.52
CA VAL A 43 4.70 -3.40 -8.56
C VAL A 43 4.65 -4.91 -8.39
N MET A 44 3.45 -5.49 -8.43
CA MET A 44 3.21 -6.92 -8.25
C MET A 44 3.97 -7.76 -9.29
N GLU A 45 3.96 -7.32 -10.54
CA GLU A 45 4.62 -7.98 -11.66
C GLU A 45 5.77 -7.12 -12.21
N ASN A 46 6.69 -7.80 -12.88
CA ASN A 46 7.78 -7.23 -13.66
C ASN A 46 7.72 -7.80 -15.08
N LYS A 47 7.80 -6.94 -16.08
CA LYS A 47 7.89 -7.30 -17.50
C LYS A 47 9.30 -7.02 -18.02
N ASP A 48 9.70 -5.76 -17.99
CA ASP A 48 11.00 -5.28 -18.43
C ASP A 48 11.39 -3.95 -17.77
N GLU A 49 10.54 -3.44 -16.87
CA GLU A 49 10.75 -2.20 -16.12
C GLU A 49 11.96 -2.34 -15.17
N CYS A 50 12.21 -3.54 -14.66
CA CYS A 50 13.31 -3.85 -13.76
C CYS A 50 14.26 -4.88 -14.38
N GLN A 51 15.39 -4.39 -14.90
CA GLN A 51 16.34 -5.19 -15.69
C GLN A 51 16.97 -6.38 -14.94
N TYR A 52 17.07 -6.30 -13.61
CA TYR A 52 17.63 -7.37 -12.79
C TYR A 52 16.60 -8.41 -12.31
N LEU A 53 15.31 -8.23 -12.66
CA LEU A 53 14.24 -9.18 -12.37
C LEU A 53 13.78 -9.86 -13.66
N CYS A 54 13.52 -11.16 -13.59
CA CYS A 54 12.86 -11.88 -14.67
C CYS A 54 11.40 -11.43 -14.84
N LYS A 55 10.79 -11.80 -15.98
CA LYS A 55 9.34 -11.62 -16.19
C LYS A 55 8.54 -12.44 -15.17
N GLY A 56 7.48 -11.85 -14.62
CA GLY A 56 6.60 -12.49 -13.64
C GLY A 56 6.49 -11.72 -12.34
N MET A 57 6.26 -12.40 -11.22
CA MET A 57 6.08 -11.76 -9.91
C MET A 57 7.36 -11.06 -9.44
N GLY A 58 7.27 -9.76 -9.15
CA GLY A 58 8.44 -8.91 -8.89
C GLY A 58 8.98 -8.96 -7.45
N GLY A 59 8.18 -9.42 -6.48
CA GLY A 59 8.58 -9.46 -5.06
C GLY A 59 8.91 -8.11 -4.43
N ARG A 60 8.50 -7.00 -5.08
CA ARG A 60 8.73 -5.63 -4.61
C ARG A 60 7.65 -5.24 -3.59
N PRO A 61 7.99 -4.50 -2.51
CA PRO A 61 9.27 -3.89 -2.18
C PRO A 61 10.04 -4.62 -1.05
N THR A 62 10.16 -5.95 -1.07
CA THR A 62 10.74 -6.74 0.03
C THR A 62 12.09 -6.21 0.55
N ARG A 63 13.04 -5.90 -0.35
CA ARG A 63 14.36 -5.37 0.05
C ARG A 63 14.27 -4.03 0.78
N THR A 64 13.33 -3.16 0.40
CA THR A 64 13.11 -1.88 1.07
C THR A 64 12.59 -2.09 2.49
N LEU A 65 11.69 -3.05 2.71
CA LEU A 65 11.19 -3.38 4.05
C LEU A 65 12.28 -3.97 4.95
N VAL A 66 13.15 -4.84 4.39
CA VAL A 66 14.31 -5.37 5.12
C VAL A 66 15.26 -4.25 5.54
N GLU A 67 15.56 -3.32 4.62
CA GLU A 67 16.44 -2.19 4.94
C GLU A 67 15.79 -1.25 5.96
N PHE A 68 14.50 -0.96 5.84
CA PHE A 68 13.76 -0.14 6.80
C PHE A 68 13.82 -0.75 8.21
N ALA A 69 13.55 -2.05 8.36
CA ALA A 69 13.63 -2.74 9.64
C ALA A 69 15.05 -2.75 10.22
N SER A 70 16.06 -2.98 9.38
CA SER A 70 17.49 -2.92 9.75
C SER A 70 17.89 -1.53 10.23
N ALA A 71 17.45 -0.47 9.55
CA ALA A 71 17.72 0.91 9.93
C ALA A 71 17.04 1.28 11.25
N LEU A 72 15.78 0.88 11.44
CA LEU A 72 15.05 1.08 12.71
C LEU A 72 15.77 0.40 13.88
N ALA A 73 16.22 -0.84 13.70
CA ALA A 73 16.91 -1.60 14.75
C ALA A 73 18.25 -0.96 15.16
N LYS A 74 18.94 -0.26 14.25
CA LYS A 74 20.19 0.45 14.53
C LYS A 74 20.00 1.82 15.20
N GLN A 75 18.81 2.40 15.08
CA GLN A 75 18.46 3.68 15.72
C GLN A 75 17.90 3.51 17.13
N SER A 76 17.61 2.26 17.52
CA SER A 76 17.06 1.87 18.82
C SER A 76 18.13 1.71 19.89
#